data_AF-A0A7R9IZS8-F1
#
_entry.id   AF-A0A7R9IZS8-F1
#
_cell.length_a   1.000
_cell.length_b   1.000
_cell.length_c   1.000
_cell.angle_alpha   90.00
_cell.angle_beta   90.00
_cell.angle_gamma   90.00
#
_symmetry.space_group_name_H-M   'P 1'
#
loop_
_entity.id
_entity.type
_entity.pdbx_description
1 polymer ?
#
loop_
_entity_poly.entity_id
_entity_poly.type
_entity_poly.pdbx_seq_one_letter_code
_entity_poly.pdbx_strand_id
1 'polypeptide(L)'
;MFLDKNRTLIEQVKPLPPKFSSSSITTSNSSIFSSSVLKPGLKQDILENAITKLHWNIPDWQQFVIDKLAAWKRTNLDWLHNFTGPIHIILYEKLIYNLDHELHKLLKFLDLKVVPNDFQCALERREGIYRRKKRVINFDPYTSTMKAALNKEWEIVYEAINDIVNDVDNKR
;
A
#
# COMPACT_ATOMS: atom_id res chain seq x y z
N MET A 1 0.59 -6.34 10.30
CA MET A 1 1.98 -5.89 10.61
C MET A 1 2.65 -7.01 11.38
N PHE A 2 3.82 -7.48 10.93
CA PHE A 2 4.57 -8.51 11.64
C PHE A 2 5.61 -7.83 12.54
N LEU A 3 5.74 -8.31 13.77
CA LEU A 3 6.73 -7.83 14.73
C LEU A 3 7.58 -9.02 15.17
N ASP A 4 8.90 -8.92 14.95
CA ASP A 4 9.91 -9.80 15.53
C ASP A 4 10.33 -9.24 16.91
N LYS A 5 10.57 -10.14 17.87
CA LYS A 5 11.09 -9.82 19.21
C LYS A 5 12.41 -9.04 19.18
N ASN A 6 13.18 -9.11 18.09
CA ASN A 6 14.42 -8.35 17.91
C ASN A 6 14.21 -6.85 17.57
N ARG A 7 12.98 -6.32 17.73
CA ARG A 7 12.64 -4.88 17.61
C ARG A 7 12.85 -4.25 16.24
N THR A 8 12.87 -5.04 15.17
CA THR A 8 12.78 -4.52 13.82
C THR A 8 11.31 -4.34 13.44
N LEU A 9 10.84 -3.08 13.45
CA LEU A 9 9.68 -2.69 12.66
C LEU A 9 10.07 -2.85 11.19
N ILE A 10 9.70 -3.95 10.56
CA ILE A 10 9.93 -4.12 9.13
C ILE A 10 8.79 -3.40 8.44
N GLU A 11 9.04 -2.13 8.14
CA GLU A 11 8.20 -1.26 7.34
C GLU A 11 7.79 -2.04 6.08
N GLN A 12 6.48 -2.17 5.84
CA GLN A 12 5.98 -2.58 4.54
C GLN A 12 6.60 -1.59 3.54
N VAL A 13 7.58 -2.06 2.76
CA VAL A 13 8.34 -1.25 1.81
C VAL A 13 7.34 -0.41 1.02
N LYS A 14 7.27 0.87 1.33
CA LYS A 14 6.43 1.81 0.60
C LYS A 14 7.23 2.18 -0.63
N PRO A 15 6.88 1.69 -1.84
CA PRO A 15 7.65 2.05 -3.01
C PRO A 15 7.56 3.56 -3.20
N LEU A 16 8.73 4.20 -3.28
CA LEU A 16 8.82 5.58 -3.74
C LEU A 16 8.23 5.64 -5.15
N PRO A 17 7.44 6.68 -5.48
CA PRO A 17 7.03 6.90 -6.85
C PRO A 17 8.28 7.06 -7.74
N PRO A 18 8.23 6.64 -9.01
CA PRO A 18 9.34 6.81 -9.93
C PRO A 18 9.74 8.29 -9.99
N LYS A 19 11.01 8.57 -9.71
CA LYS A 19 11.59 9.90 -9.92
C LYS A 19 11.72 10.09 -11.42
N PHE A 20 10.82 10.88 -12.00
CA PHE A 20 11.00 11.35 -13.37
C PHE A 20 12.13 12.37 -13.40
N SER A 21 13.27 11.99 -13.98
CA SER A 21 14.34 12.93 -14.33
C SER A 21 13.87 13.73 -15.54
N SER A 22 13.61 15.02 -15.35
CA SER A 22 13.42 15.95 -16.47
C SER A 22 14.78 16.19 -17.14
N SER A 23 15.05 15.46 -18.22
CA SER A 23 16.11 15.81 -19.15
C SER A 23 15.66 17.02 -19.96
N SER A 24 16.27 18.18 -19.72
CA SER A 24 16.08 19.37 -20.52
C SER A 24 16.56 19.13 -21.95
N ILE A 25 15.64 19.09 -22.91
CA ILE A 25 15.98 19.12 -24.34
C ILE A 25 16.26 20.58 -24.69
N THR A 26 17.52 20.83 -25.07
CA THR A 26 18.01 22.08 -25.64
C THR A 26 17.36 22.33 -27.00
N THR A 27 16.66 23.46 -27.12
CA THR A 27 16.17 23.98 -28.40
C THR A 27 17.29 24.71 -29.13
N SER A 28 17.67 24.21 -30.31
CA SER A 28 18.37 24.98 -31.33
C SER A 28 17.43 25.24 -32.52
N ASN A 29 17.44 26.49 -32.97
CA ASN A 29 16.56 27.05 -34.00
C ASN A 29 16.82 26.47 -35.40
N SER A 30 15.80 26.35 -36.24
CA SER A 30 15.55 27.29 -37.37
C SER A 30 14.49 26.77 -38.38
N SER A 31 13.42 27.56 -38.47
CA SER A 31 12.72 28.06 -39.67
C SER A 31 12.15 27.15 -40.77
N ILE A 32 11.00 27.64 -41.27
CA ILE A 32 10.33 27.43 -42.56
C ILE A 32 9.32 26.28 -42.58
N PHE A 33 8.02 26.60 -42.44
CA PHE A 33 7.04 26.24 -43.46
C PHE A 33 5.81 27.16 -43.40
N SER A 34 5.46 27.67 -44.58
CA SER A 34 4.41 28.63 -44.86
C SER A 34 3.00 28.08 -44.57
N SER A 35 2.11 28.95 -44.09
CA SER A 35 0.73 28.66 -43.77
C SER A 35 -0.13 28.41 -45.00
N SER A 36 -0.92 27.33 -44.99
CA SER A 36 -2.25 27.34 -45.62
C SER A 36 -3.22 26.34 -44.96
N VAL A 37 -4.31 26.92 -44.43
CA VAL A 37 -5.68 26.41 -44.33
C VAL A 37 -5.91 25.08 -43.59
N LEU A 38 -6.23 25.14 -42.29
CA LEU A 38 -7.13 24.21 -41.59
C LEU A 38 -7.80 24.93 -40.40
N LYS A 39 -9.12 24.73 -40.22
CA LYS A 39 -9.98 25.38 -39.19
C LYS A 39 -9.41 25.19 -37.77
N PRO A 40 -9.22 26.27 -36.97
CA PRO A 40 -8.54 26.24 -35.67
C PRO A 40 -9.50 25.83 -34.52
N GLY A 41 -10.09 24.65 -34.62
CA GLY A 41 -11.01 24.17 -33.56
C GLY A 41 -11.22 22.67 -33.52
N LEU A 42 -10.99 21.94 -34.61
CA LEU A 42 -11.23 20.48 -34.62
C LEU A 42 -9.97 19.66 -34.31
N LYS A 43 -8.77 20.26 -34.38
CA LYS A 43 -7.51 19.56 -34.09
C LYS A 43 -7.13 19.57 -32.61
N GLN A 44 -7.52 20.59 -31.84
CA GLN A 44 -7.19 20.68 -30.42
C GLN A 44 -7.94 19.60 -29.62
N ASP A 45 -9.24 19.43 -29.86
CA ASP A 45 -10.08 18.51 -29.10
C ASP A 45 -9.77 17.03 -29.39
N ILE A 46 -9.38 16.70 -30.64
CA ILE A 46 -8.98 15.35 -31.01
C ILE A 46 -7.59 15.03 -30.45
N LEU A 47 -6.68 16.01 -30.46
CA LEU A 47 -5.32 15.84 -29.94
C LEU A 47 -5.30 15.77 -28.41
N GLU A 48 -6.10 16.56 -27.70
CA GLU A 48 -6.20 16.50 -26.23
C GLU A 48 -6.90 15.23 -25.74
N ASN A 49 -7.94 14.76 -26.45
CA ASN A 49 -8.57 13.46 -26.17
C ASN A 49 -7.67 12.27 -26.55
N ALA A 50 -6.82 12.41 -27.56
CA ALA A 50 -5.82 11.40 -27.91
C ALA A 50 -4.66 11.39 -26.91
N ILE A 51 -4.16 12.54 -26.43
CA ILE A 51 -3.07 12.66 -25.44
C ILE A 51 -3.50 12.11 -24.08
N THR A 52 -4.76 12.32 -23.67
CA THR A 52 -5.31 11.70 -22.45
C THR A 52 -5.57 10.20 -22.61
N LYS A 53 -5.90 9.71 -23.82
CA LYS A 53 -6.01 8.28 -24.13
C LYS A 53 -4.66 7.55 -24.32
N LEU A 54 -3.60 8.25 -24.75
CA LEU A 54 -2.31 7.65 -25.13
C LEU A 54 -1.24 7.70 -24.03
N HIS A 55 -1.47 8.43 -22.94
CA HIS A 55 -0.55 8.46 -21.79
C HIS A 55 -0.76 7.26 -20.84
N TRP A 56 -1.98 6.76 -20.71
CA TRP A 56 -2.29 5.62 -19.85
C TRP A 56 -2.40 4.36 -20.69
N ASN A 57 -1.26 3.80 -21.10
CA ASN A 57 -1.24 2.39 -21.46
C ASN A 57 -1.51 1.57 -20.19
N ILE A 58 -2.78 1.23 -20.02
CA ILE A 58 -3.37 0.38 -18.98
C ILE A 58 -2.65 -0.99 -18.75
N PRO A 59 -1.89 -1.57 -19.72
CA PRO A 59 -1.09 -2.77 -19.44
C PRO A 59 -0.10 -2.63 -18.28
N ASP A 60 0.58 -1.48 -18.17
CA ASP A 60 1.63 -1.29 -17.17
C ASP A 60 1.04 -1.23 -15.75
N TRP A 61 -0.14 -0.62 -15.61
CA TRP A 61 -0.83 -0.57 -14.33
C TRP A 61 -1.35 -1.95 -13.91
N GLN A 62 -1.98 -2.68 -14.82
CA GLN A 62 -2.47 -4.01 -14.52
C GLN A 62 -1.33 -4.95 -14.13
N GLN A 63 -0.23 -4.92 -14.90
CA GLN A 63 0.95 -5.70 -14.60
C GLN A 63 1.54 -5.30 -13.25
N PHE A 64 1.66 -3.99 -12.98
CA PHE A 64 2.11 -3.49 -11.68
C PHE A 64 1.26 -4.02 -10.53
N VAL A 65 -0.08 -3.98 -10.63
CA VAL A 65 -0.98 -4.48 -9.59
C VAL A 65 -0.76 -5.97 -9.37
N ILE A 66 -0.66 -6.76 -10.44
CA ILE A 66 -0.41 -8.21 -10.35
C ILE A 66 0.93 -8.49 -9.68
N ASP A 67 2.00 -7.82 -10.10
CA ASP A 67 3.35 -8.02 -9.55
C ASP A 67 3.42 -7.65 -8.07
N LYS A 68 2.80 -6.52 -7.70
CA LYS A 68 2.76 -6.07 -6.30
C LYS A 68 1.89 -6.98 -5.45
N LEU A 69 0.79 -7.48 -5.98
CA LEU A 69 -0.07 -8.40 -5.27
C LEU A 69 0.63 -9.75 -5.04
N ALA A 70 1.31 -10.28 -6.04
CA ALA A 70 2.10 -11.51 -5.92
C ALA A 70 3.24 -11.34 -4.90
N ALA A 71 3.96 -10.22 -4.95
CA ALA A 71 4.99 -9.90 -3.97
C ALA A 71 4.44 -9.75 -2.55
N TRP A 72 3.28 -9.11 -2.40
CA TRP A 72 2.58 -8.97 -1.12
C TRP A 72 2.20 -10.33 -0.55
N LYS A 73 1.52 -11.19 -1.32
CA LYS A 73 1.17 -12.54 -0.88
C LYS A 73 2.42 -13.31 -0.45
N ARG A 74 3.42 -13.37 -1.33
CA ARG A 74 4.66 -14.12 -1.07
C ARG A 74 5.30 -13.66 0.23
N THR A 75 5.39 -12.35 0.44
CA THR A 75 5.97 -11.80 1.67
C THR A 75 5.18 -12.23 2.91
N ASN A 76 3.85 -12.12 2.89
CA ASN A 76 3.04 -12.51 4.05
C ASN A 76 3.15 -14.01 4.35
N LEU A 77 3.04 -14.88 3.33
CA LEU A 77 3.15 -16.33 3.53
C LEU A 77 4.56 -16.75 3.96
N ASP A 78 5.61 -16.11 3.42
CA ASP A 78 6.99 -16.36 3.81
C ASP A 78 7.21 -16.09 5.31
N TRP A 79 6.69 -14.99 5.83
CA TRP A 79 6.71 -14.72 7.27
C TRP A 79 5.97 -15.78 8.09
N LEU A 80 4.83 -16.26 7.60
CA LEU A 80 4.03 -17.24 8.33
C LEU A 80 4.67 -18.63 8.36
N HIS A 81 5.32 -19.04 7.27
CA HIS A 81 5.81 -20.41 7.11
C HIS A 81 7.30 -20.56 7.36
N ASN A 82 8.11 -19.55 7.07
CA ASN A 82 9.56 -19.68 7.06
C ASN A 82 10.24 -18.97 8.25
N PHE A 83 9.55 -18.07 8.96
CA PHE A 83 10.09 -17.49 10.17
C PHE A 83 9.92 -18.45 11.35
N THR A 84 11.04 -18.81 11.98
CA THR A 84 11.09 -19.81 13.07
C THR A 84 10.99 -19.21 14.46
N GLY A 85 11.02 -17.88 14.57
CA GLY A 85 10.95 -17.18 15.86
C GLY A 85 9.53 -16.98 16.36
N PRO A 86 9.37 -16.38 17.56
CA PRO A 86 8.06 -15.98 18.06
C PRO A 86 7.48 -14.88 17.17
N ILE A 87 6.23 -15.04 16.72
CA ILE A 87 5.54 -14.05 15.90
C ILE A 87 4.34 -13.49 16.66
N HIS A 88 4.11 -12.19 16.55
CA HIS A 88 2.86 -11.55 16.92
C HIS A 88 2.25 -10.83 15.72
N ILE A 89 1.03 -11.21 15.36
CA ILE A 89 0.31 -10.68 14.19
C ILE A 89 -0.68 -9.62 14.68
N ILE A 90 -0.50 -8.38 14.19
CA ILE A 90 -1.44 -7.29 14.43
C ILE A 90 -2.20 -7.00 13.14
N LEU A 91 -3.53 -7.14 13.22
CA LEU A 91 -4.47 -6.73 12.17
C LEU A 91 -4.85 -5.27 12.36
N TYR A 92 -4.76 -4.49 11.30
CA TYR A 92 -4.97 -3.04 11.36
C TYR A 92 -6.40 -2.70 11.78
N GLU A 93 -7.37 -3.47 11.29
CA GLU A 93 -8.78 -3.32 11.59
C GLU A 93 -9.02 -3.53 13.09
N LYS A 94 -8.49 -4.61 13.66
CA LYS A 94 -8.58 -4.89 15.12
C LYS A 94 -7.89 -3.80 15.93
N LEU A 95 -6.73 -3.32 15.48
CA LEU A 95 -6.00 -2.24 16.15
C LEU A 95 -6.79 -0.92 16.19
N ILE A 96 -7.54 -0.58 15.13
CA ILE A 96 -8.40 0.60 15.13
C ILE A 96 -9.60 0.42 16.06
N TYR A 97 -10.29 -0.72 15.96
CA TYR A 97 -11.54 -0.94 16.69
C TYR A 97 -11.32 -1.25 18.18
N ASN A 98 -10.20 -1.89 18.53
CA ASN A 98 -9.89 -2.34 19.88
C ASN A 98 -8.42 -2.09 20.22
N LEU A 99 -8.02 -0.82 20.14
CA LEU A 99 -6.63 -0.39 20.32
C LEU A 99 -6.04 -0.85 21.67
N ASP A 100 -6.77 -0.65 22.75
CA ASP A 100 -6.34 -0.98 24.11
C ASP A 100 -5.91 -2.45 24.23
N HIS A 101 -6.81 -3.36 23.87
CA HIS A 101 -6.56 -4.80 23.94
C HIS A 101 -5.39 -5.23 23.03
N GLU A 102 -5.37 -4.76 21.79
CA GLU A 102 -4.32 -5.14 20.84
C GLU A 102 -2.95 -4.57 21.25
N LEU A 103 -2.91 -3.37 21.84
CA LEU A 103 -1.68 -2.79 22.38
C LEU A 103 -1.20 -3.54 23.62
N HIS A 104 -2.09 -3.96 24.51
CA HIS A 104 -1.73 -4.81 25.66
C HIS A 104 -1.15 -6.15 25.23
N LYS A 105 -1.77 -6.82 24.24
CA LYS A 105 -1.22 -8.06 23.67
C LYS A 105 0.18 -7.86 23.12
N LEU A 106 0.40 -6.76 22.40
CA LEU A 106 1.70 -6.41 21.86
C LEU A 106 2.74 -6.20 22.98
N LEU A 107 2.42 -5.39 24.00
CA LEU A 107 3.32 -5.14 25.12
C LEU A 107 3.69 -6.42 25.86
N LYS A 108 2.72 -7.32 26.05
CA LYS A 108 2.93 -8.64 26.63
C LYS A 108 3.85 -9.51 25.76
N PHE A 109 3.67 -9.50 24.44
CA PHE A 109 4.53 -10.24 23.52
C PHE A 109 5.99 -9.75 23.54
N LEU A 110 6.18 -8.44 23.63
CA LEU A 110 7.50 -7.80 23.74
C LEU A 110 8.12 -7.89 25.15
N ASP A 111 7.38 -8.44 26.12
CA ASP A 111 7.76 -8.49 27.54
C ASP A 111 8.13 -7.11 28.11
N LEU A 112 7.33 -6.10 27.76
CA LEU A 112 7.51 -4.73 28.22
C LEU A 112 6.53 -4.39 29.33
N LYS A 113 7.05 -3.90 30.45
CA LYS A 113 6.27 -3.30 31.52
C LYS A 113 6.12 -1.81 31.24
N VAL A 114 4.88 -1.33 31.16
CA VAL A 114 4.56 0.08 30.93
C VAL A 114 3.82 0.63 32.14
N VAL A 115 4.15 1.85 32.54
CA VAL A 115 3.46 2.54 33.63
C VAL A 115 2.02 2.84 33.17
N PRO A 116 0.99 2.63 34.02
CA PRO A 116 -0.41 2.83 33.62
C PRO A 116 -0.69 4.21 33.00
N ASN A 117 -0.04 5.26 33.52
CA ASN A 117 -0.17 6.62 33.00
C ASN A 117 0.35 6.78 31.57
N ASP A 118 1.46 6.13 31.23
CA ASP A 118 2.03 6.19 29.88
C ASP A 118 1.16 5.44 28.87
N PHE A 119 0.60 4.30 29.31
CA PHE A 119 -0.34 3.53 28.51
C PHE A 119 -1.62 4.34 28.24
N GLN A 120 -2.20 4.95 29.27
CA GLN A 120 -3.38 5.79 29.16
C GLN A 120 -3.14 7.00 28.24
N CYS A 121 -1.98 7.65 28.38
CA CYS A 121 -1.54 8.74 27.52
C CYS A 121 -1.51 8.33 26.03
N ALA A 122 -1.05 7.10 25.73
CA ALA A 122 -1.04 6.57 24.38
C ALA A 122 -2.46 6.35 23.83
N LEU A 123 -3.39 5.83 24.65
CA LEU A 123 -4.79 5.62 24.26
C LEU A 123 -5.52 6.94 23.96
N GLU A 124 -5.31 7.95 24.80
CA GLU A 124 -5.87 9.29 24.61
C GLU A 124 -5.36 9.95 23.32
N ARG A 125 -4.13 9.62 22.92
CA ARG A 125 -3.47 10.17 21.73
C ARG A 125 -3.47 9.20 20.53
N ARG A 126 -4.45 8.30 20.44
CA ARG A 126 -4.53 7.27 19.39
C ARG A 126 -4.46 7.78 17.94
N GLU A 127 -4.92 8.99 17.68
CA GLU A 127 -4.87 9.59 16.33
C GLU A 127 -3.46 10.06 15.95
N GLY A 128 -2.59 10.31 16.94
CA GLY A 128 -1.22 10.80 16.79
C GLY A 128 -1.11 12.23 16.24
N ILE A 129 0.05 12.86 16.45
CA ILE A 129 0.36 14.19 15.90
C ILE A 129 0.86 14.14 14.45
N TYR A 130 1.24 12.95 13.96
CA TYR A 130 1.84 12.76 12.62
C TYR A 130 0.86 12.28 11.55
N ARG A 131 -0.44 12.48 11.76
CA ARG A 131 -1.45 12.05 10.80
C ARG A 131 -1.36 12.89 9.52
N ARG A 132 -0.94 12.26 8.41
CA ARG A 132 -0.98 12.91 7.08
C ARG A 132 -2.44 13.22 6.73
N LYS A 133 -2.70 14.45 6.27
CA LYS A 133 -4.02 14.83 5.75
C LYS A 133 -4.44 13.82 4.67
N LYS A 134 -5.64 13.26 4.80
CA LYS A 134 -6.21 12.37 3.78
C LYS A 134 -6.34 13.16 2.48
N ARG A 135 -5.66 12.71 1.44
CA ARG A 135 -5.93 13.19 0.08
C ARG A 135 -7.23 12.52 -0.34
N VAL A 136 -8.25 13.31 -0.63
CA VAL A 136 -9.49 12.81 -1.22
C VAL A 136 -9.16 12.42 -2.65
N ILE A 137 -9.10 11.12 -2.92
CA ILE A 137 -8.92 10.58 -4.26
C ILE A 137 -10.31 10.17 -4.74
N ASN A 138 -10.87 10.93 -5.69
CA ASN A 138 -12.21 10.70 -6.25
C ASN A 138 -12.23 9.68 -7.40
N PHE A 139 -11.14 8.93 -7.56
CA PHE A 139 -10.97 7.97 -8.64
C PHE A 139 -10.55 6.62 -8.08
N ASP A 140 -11.20 5.57 -8.56
CA ASP A 140 -10.84 4.19 -8.27
C ASP A 140 -9.98 3.64 -9.41
N PRO A 141 -8.68 3.42 -9.19
CA PRO A 141 -7.78 2.94 -10.24
C PRO A 141 -7.94 1.45 -10.54
N TYR A 142 -8.76 0.70 -9.80
CA TYR A 142 -8.86 -0.75 -9.94
C TYR A 142 -10.06 -1.18 -10.77
N THR A 143 -9.80 -2.03 -11.76
CA THR A 143 -10.87 -2.72 -12.50
C THR A 143 -11.50 -3.81 -11.63
N SER A 144 -12.69 -4.29 -12.02
CA SER A 144 -13.36 -5.41 -11.34
C SER A 144 -12.48 -6.67 -11.29
N THR A 145 -11.75 -6.97 -12.36
CA THR A 145 -10.81 -8.09 -12.42
C THR A 145 -9.66 -7.93 -11.42
N MET A 146 -9.10 -6.72 -11.28
CA MET A 146 -8.06 -6.46 -10.28
C MET A 146 -8.58 -6.61 -8.86
N LYS A 147 -9.80 -6.14 -8.58
CA LYS A 147 -10.44 -6.31 -7.27
C LYS A 147 -10.71 -7.77 -6.93
N ALA A 148 -11.16 -8.56 -7.91
CA ALA A 148 -11.34 -10.00 -7.72
C ALA A 148 -10.01 -10.70 -7.41
N ALA A 149 -8.92 -10.33 -8.10
CA ALA A 149 -7.58 -10.84 -7.80
C ALA A 149 -7.13 -10.43 -6.38
N LEU A 150 -7.31 -9.16 -6.01
CA LEU A 150 -7.00 -8.66 -4.67
C LEU A 150 -7.72 -9.45 -3.58
N ASN A 151 -9.03 -9.65 -3.73
CA ASN A 151 -9.84 -10.40 -2.77
C ASN A 151 -9.37 -11.85 -2.65
N LYS A 152 -9.12 -12.51 -3.79
CA LYS A 152 -8.64 -13.90 -3.81
C LYS A 152 -7.32 -14.06 -3.04
N GLU A 153 -6.34 -13.18 -3.31
CA GLU A 153 -5.04 -13.27 -2.66
C GLU A 153 -5.11 -12.85 -1.19
N TRP A 154 -6.03 -11.94 -0.84
CA TRP A 154 -6.35 -11.61 0.55
C TRP A 154 -6.93 -12.79 1.31
N GLU A 155 -7.91 -13.50 0.74
CA GLU A 155 -8.53 -14.71 1.33
C GLU A 155 -7.47 -15.76 1.65
N ILE A 156 -6.59 -16.07 0.69
CA ILE A 156 -5.50 -17.06 0.87
C ILE A 156 -4.60 -16.70 2.06
N VAL A 157 -4.16 -15.44 2.16
CA VAL A 157 -3.29 -15.01 3.27
C VAL A 157 -4.06 -15.02 4.59
N TYR A 158 -5.33 -14.61 4.57
CA TYR A 158 -6.13 -14.50 5.78
C TYR A 158 -6.52 -15.86 6.35
N GLU A 159 -6.81 -16.85 5.51
CA GLU A 159 -6.98 -18.25 5.90
C GLU A 159 -5.72 -18.79 6.57
N ALA A 160 -4.55 -18.61 5.94
CA ALA A 160 -3.27 -19.05 6.53
C ALA A 160 -2.99 -18.40 7.90
N ILE A 161 -3.36 -17.13 8.08
CA ILE A 161 -3.24 -16.45 9.39
C ILE A 161 -4.17 -17.11 10.41
N ASN A 162 -5.44 -17.36 10.04
CA ASN A 162 -6.41 -17.94 10.97
C ASN A 162 -6.03 -19.36 11.39
N ASP A 163 -5.48 -20.16 10.48
CA ASP A 163 -4.99 -21.51 10.79
C ASP A 163 -3.92 -21.47 11.88
N ILE A 164 -2.97 -20.53 11.78
CA ILE A 164 -1.90 -20.34 12.76
C ILE A 164 -2.47 -19.83 14.10
N VAL A 165 -3.37 -18.84 14.06
CA VAL A 165 -3.98 -18.30 15.28
C VAL A 165 -4.75 -19.37 16.03
N ASN A 166 -5.55 -20.16 15.31
CA ASN A 166 -6.34 -21.25 15.90
C ASN A 166 -5.45 -22.38 16.46
N ASP A 167 -4.36 -22.73 15.78
CA ASP A 167 -3.40 -23.72 16.28
C ASP A 167 -2.71 -23.26 17.58
N VAL A 168 -2.36 -21.97 17.68
CA VAL A 168 -1.78 -21.38 18.90
C VAL A 168 -2.78 -21.40 20.06
N ASP A 169 -4.05 -21.07 19.81
CA ASP A 169 -5.08 -21.04 20.85
C ASP A 169 -5.46 -22.46 21.32
N ASN A 170 -5.45 -23.47 20.43
CA ASN A 170 -5.73 -24.87 20.79
C ASN A 170 -4.57 -25.55 21.55
N LYS A 171 -3.36 -25.00 21.50
CA LYS A 171 -2.17 -25.51 22.21
C LYS A 171 -1.97 -24.88 23.60
N ARG A 172 -2.78 -23.90 23.99
CA ARG A 172 -2.77 -23.26 25.32
C ARG A 172 -3.83 -23.85 26.25
#